data_AF-A0A659UPL7-F1
#
_entry.id   AF-A0A659UPL7-F1
#
_cell.length_a   1.000
_cell.length_b   1.000
_cell.length_c   1.000
_cell.angle_alpha   90.00
_cell.angle_beta   90.00
_cell.angle_gamma   90.00
#
_symmetry.space_group_name_H-M   'P 1'
#
loop_
_entity.id
_entity.type
_entity.pdbx_description
1 polymer ?
#
loop_
_entity_poly.entity_id
_entity_poly.type
_entity_poly.pdbx_seq_one_letter_code
_entity_poly.pdbx_strand_id
1 'polypeptide(L)'
;SVVILVVARWFQLDLGVFNITPFGLVGVTLSIYLSFRNNAAYDRWWEARKLWGALVFEIRNLARATTSLIPDRTEQRALLMEALAFCHFLRGQLRRIDSVKDVRAFIEAEAETAARFANPADEMVRRMGRRANAQR
;
A
#
# COMPACT_ATOMS: atom_id res chain seq x y z
N SER A 1 -27.22 -46.94 6.34
CA SER A 1 -26.23 -47.47 7.29
C SER A 1 -26.05 -48.99 7.20
N VAL A 2 -27.11 -49.81 7.24
CA VAL A 2 -27.00 -51.29 7.20
C VAL A 2 -26.37 -51.83 5.90
N VAL A 3 -26.75 -51.31 4.74
CA VAL A 3 -26.19 -51.73 3.43
C VAL A 3 -24.68 -51.49 3.36
N ILE A 4 -24.20 -50.36 3.89
CA ILE A 4 -22.77 -50.01 3.92
C ILE A 4 -21.99 -50.98 4.81
N LEU A 5 -22.55 -51.36 5.96
CA LEU A 5 -21.94 -52.32 6.88
C LEU A 5 -21.88 -53.73 6.29
N VAL A 6 -22.92 -54.17 5.58
CA VAL A 6 -22.96 -55.48 4.90
C VAL A 6 -21.94 -55.54 3.78
N VAL A 7 -21.85 -54.50 2.94
CA VAL A 7 -20.84 -54.42 1.86
C VAL A 7 -19.42 -54.38 2.43
N ALA A 8 -19.15 -53.56 3.44
CA ALA A 8 -17.82 -53.48 4.07
C ALA A 8 -17.39 -54.83 4.67
N ARG A 9 -18.32 -55.55 5.32
CA ARG A 9 -18.05 -56.88 5.87
C ARG A 9 -17.84 -57.94 4.79
N TRP A 10 -18.55 -57.85 3.66
CA TRP A 10 -18.41 -58.78 2.54
C TRP A 10 -17.05 -58.62 1.83
N PHE A 11 -16.54 -57.39 1.71
CA PHE A 11 -15.23 -57.08 1.15
C PHE A 11 -14.07 -57.13 2.16
N GLN A 12 -14.30 -57.55 3.42
CA GLN A 12 -13.32 -57.49 4.52
C GLN A 12 -12.62 -56.12 4.67
N LEU A 13 -13.31 -55.04 4.34
CA LEU A 13 -12.78 -53.69 4.46
C LEU A 13 -12.74 -53.30 5.94
N ASP A 14 -11.54 -53.12 6.48
CA ASP A 14 -11.35 -52.59 7.83
C ASP A 14 -11.61 -51.08 7.85
N LEU A 15 -12.85 -50.71 8.17
CA LEU A 15 -13.24 -49.30 8.30
C LEU A 15 -12.65 -48.63 9.54
N GLY A 16 -12.00 -49.37 10.46
CA GLY A 16 -11.34 -48.82 11.65
C GLY A 16 -10.17 -47.91 11.33
N VAL A 17 -9.61 -48.00 10.11
CA VAL A 17 -8.52 -47.16 9.62
C VAL A 17 -9.00 -45.74 9.25
N PHE A 18 -10.30 -45.54 9.03
CA PHE A 18 -10.89 -44.21 8.76
C PHE A 18 -11.09 -43.42 10.07
N ASN A 19 -9.99 -43.05 10.73
CA ASN A 19 -10.00 -42.20 11.92
C ASN A 19 -9.99 -40.71 11.53
N ILE A 20 -10.89 -39.89 12.09
CA ILE A 20 -11.00 -38.44 11.84
C ILE A 20 -9.90 -37.65 12.56
N THR A 21 -9.22 -38.26 13.54
CA THR A 21 -8.19 -37.63 14.38
C THR A 21 -7.08 -36.90 13.60
N PRO A 22 -6.51 -37.44 12.50
CA PRO A 22 -5.50 -36.72 11.71
C PRO A 22 -6.06 -35.43 11.09
N PHE A 23 -7.33 -35.42 10.67
CA PHE A 23 -7.98 -34.22 10.15
C PHE A 23 -8.20 -33.17 11.25
N GLY A 24 -8.52 -33.60 12.47
CA GLY A 24 -8.61 -32.70 13.63
C GLY A 24 -7.29 -32.01 13.95
N LEU A 25 -6.18 -32.78 13.95
CA LEU A 25 -4.84 -32.24 14.18
C LEU A 25 -4.44 -31.24 13.09
N VAL A 26 -4.68 -31.59 11.82
CA VAL A 26 -4.45 -30.68 10.68
C VAL A 26 -5.31 -29.43 10.80
N GLY A 27 -6.58 -29.57 11.20
CA GLY A 27 -7.51 -28.46 11.41
C GLY A 27 -7.01 -27.47 12.46
N VAL A 28 -6.63 -27.96 13.65
CA VAL A 28 -6.09 -27.11 14.73
C VAL A 28 -4.81 -26.40 14.28
N THR A 29 -3.90 -27.14 13.64
CA THR A 29 -2.63 -26.59 13.15
C THR A 29 -2.88 -25.48 12.12
N LEU A 30 -3.80 -25.71 11.19
CA LEU A 30 -4.19 -24.72 10.17
C LEU A 30 -4.86 -23.50 10.79
N SER A 31 -5.74 -23.67 11.78
CA SER A 31 -6.38 -22.56 12.49
C SER A 31 -5.37 -21.65 13.20
N ILE A 32 -4.39 -22.24 13.89
CA ILE A 32 -3.31 -21.49 14.55
C ILE A 32 -2.47 -20.75 13.50
N TYR A 33 -2.06 -21.44 12.44
CA TYR A 33 -1.29 -20.83 11.35
C TYR A 33 -2.04 -19.65 10.69
N LEU A 34 -3.34 -19.81 10.42
CA LEU A 34 -4.17 -18.75 9.86
C LEU A 34 -4.30 -17.56 10.82
N SER A 35 -4.39 -17.80 12.13
CA SER A 35 -4.43 -16.72 13.12
C SER A 35 -3.17 -15.84 13.04
N PHE A 36 -1.98 -16.47 13.05
CA PHE A 36 -0.72 -15.73 12.90
C PHE A 36 -0.62 -15.01 11.55
N ARG A 37 -1.03 -15.68 10.46
CA ARG A 37 -1.01 -15.09 9.11
C ARG A 37 -1.95 -13.90 8.99
N ASN A 38 -3.14 -14.00 9.56
CA ASN A 38 -4.12 -12.92 9.54
C ASN A 38 -3.65 -11.72 10.36
N ASN A 39 -3.05 -11.94 11.53
CA ASN A 39 -2.50 -10.87 12.35
C ASN A 39 -1.40 -10.12 11.58
N ALA A 40 -0.43 -10.84 10.98
CA ALA A 40 0.63 -10.21 10.19
C ALA A 40 0.09 -9.43 8.96
N ALA A 41 -0.91 -9.98 8.27
CA ALA A 41 -1.55 -9.30 7.15
C ALA A 41 -2.31 -8.04 7.59
N TYR A 42 -3.00 -8.11 8.73
CA TYR A 42 -3.71 -6.98 9.33
C TYR A 42 -2.74 -5.87 9.74
N ASP A 43 -1.64 -6.21 10.41
CA ASP A 43 -0.63 -5.25 10.85
C ASP A 43 -0.02 -4.52 9.65
N ARG A 44 0.33 -5.24 8.58
CA ARG A 44 0.83 -4.65 7.33
C ARG A 44 -0.18 -3.71 6.67
N TRP A 45 -1.46 -4.11 6.63
CA TRP A 45 -2.52 -3.25 6.11
C TRP A 45 -2.70 -1.98 6.95
N TRP A 46 -2.67 -2.13 8.27
CA TRP A 46 -2.81 -1.02 9.20
C TRP A 46 -1.61 -0.07 9.14
N GLU A 47 -0.40 -0.60 9.01
CA GLU A 47 0.81 0.19 8.78
C GLU A 47 0.71 1.05 7.52
N ALA A 48 0.30 0.46 6.40
CA ALA A 48 0.09 1.21 5.17
C ALA A 48 -0.94 2.34 5.36
N ARG A 49 -2.06 2.09 6.06
CA ARG A 49 -3.06 3.13 6.35
C ARG A 49 -2.50 4.25 7.23
N LYS A 50 -1.70 3.92 8.25
CA LYS A 50 -1.04 4.92 9.10
C LYS A 50 -0.09 5.80 8.29
N LEU A 51 0.73 5.21 7.41
CA LEU A 51 1.67 5.96 6.55
C LEU A 51 0.95 6.92 5.61
N TRP A 52 -0.13 6.47 4.94
CA TRP A 52 -0.95 7.35 4.10
C TRP A 52 -1.64 8.46 4.91
N GLY A 53 -2.11 8.15 6.12
CA GLY A 53 -2.69 9.14 7.03
C GLY A 53 -1.69 10.21 7.45
N ALA A 54 -0.47 9.80 7.80
CA ALA A 54 0.64 10.69 8.13
C ALA A 54 0.99 11.59 6.94
N LEU A 55 1.08 11.04 5.72
CA LEU A 55 1.36 11.83 4.51
C LEU A 55 0.32 12.95 4.29
N VAL A 56 -0.97 12.64 4.44
CA VAL A 56 -2.04 13.65 4.30
C VAL A 56 -1.91 14.74 5.36
N PHE A 57 -1.56 14.37 6.59
CA PHE A 57 -1.32 15.31 7.68
C PHE A 57 -0.13 16.25 7.36
N GLU A 58 0.99 15.69 6.91
CA GLU A 58 2.18 16.47 6.57
C GLU A 58 1.94 17.45 5.42
N ILE A 59 1.22 17.04 4.36
CA ILE A 59 0.90 17.94 3.24
C ILE A 59 0.00 19.09 3.69
N ARG A 60 -0.95 18.85 4.61
CA ARG A 60 -1.78 19.92 5.18
C ARG A 60 -0.98 20.87 6.04
N ASN A 61 -0.04 20.37 6.84
CA ASN A 61 0.87 21.20 7.61
C ASN A 61 1.78 22.03 6.72
N LEU A 62 2.32 21.44 5.65
CA LEU A 62 3.11 22.14 4.64
C LEU A 62 2.31 23.27 3.99
N ALA A 63 1.05 23.02 3.60
CA ALA A 63 0.18 24.04 3.02
C ALA A 63 -0.10 25.20 4.00
N ARG A 64 -0.33 24.89 5.27
CA ARG A 64 -0.52 25.91 6.32
C ARG A 64 0.74 26.72 6.56
N ALA A 65 1.89 26.06 6.72
CA ALA A 65 3.16 26.72 7.00
C ALA A 65 3.59 27.64 5.84
N THR A 66 3.46 27.16 4.61
CA THR A 66 3.79 27.95 3.41
C THR A 66 2.87 29.14 3.21
N THR A 67 1.65 29.12 3.74
CA THR A 67 0.73 30.28 3.69
C THR A 67 1.29 31.49 4.45
N SER A 68 2.00 31.26 5.55
CA SER A 68 2.68 32.32 6.33
C SER A 68 4.12 32.58 5.90
N LEU A 69 4.81 31.58 5.36
CA LEU A 69 6.25 31.67 5.05
C LEU A 69 6.55 32.18 3.63
N ILE A 70 5.67 31.93 2.65
CA ILE A 70 5.89 32.30 1.25
C ILE A 70 4.91 33.43 0.89
N PRO A 71 5.37 34.67 0.74
CA PRO A 71 4.51 35.80 0.41
C PRO A 71 3.98 35.73 -1.03
N ASP A 72 4.80 35.23 -1.97
CA ASP A 72 4.39 35.03 -3.36
C ASP A 72 3.46 33.81 -3.50
N ARG A 73 2.20 34.09 -3.87
CA ARG A 73 1.16 33.06 -4.06
C ARG A 73 1.42 32.18 -5.27
N THR A 74 2.15 32.66 -6.28
CA THR A 74 2.54 31.87 -7.45
C THR A 74 3.55 30.80 -7.05
N GLU A 75 4.57 31.20 -6.29
CA GLU A 75 5.59 30.28 -5.75
C GLU A 75 5.02 29.32 -4.72
N GLN A 76 4.14 29.80 -3.84
CA GLN A 76 3.41 28.93 -2.91
C GLN A 76 2.61 27.88 -3.69
N ARG A 77 1.86 28.29 -4.72
CA ARG A 77 1.08 27.37 -5.54
C ARG A 77 1.99 26.35 -6.22
N ALA A 78 3.10 26.78 -6.82
CA ALA A 78 4.03 25.88 -7.49
C ALA A 78 4.59 24.80 -6.53
N LEU A 79 4.97 25.18 -5.31
CA LEU A 79 5.41 24.25 -4.27
C LEU A 79 4.31 23.23 -3.92
N LEU A 80 3.07 23.68 -3.77
CA LEU A 80 1.94 22.77 -3.46
C LEU A 80 1.57 21.86 -4.63
N MET A 81 1.75 22.32 -5.87
CA MET A 81 1.60 21.46 -7.05
C MET A 81 2.68 20.37 -7.12
N GLU A 82 3.93 20.68 -6.72
CA GLU A 82 4.99 19.67 -6.57
C GLU A 82 4.65 18.64 -5.48
N ALA A 83 4.04 19.07 -4.36
CA ALA A 83 3.55 18.17 -3.32
C ALA A 83 2.41 17.24 -3.81
N LEU A 84 1.53 17.74 -4.69
CA LEU A 84 0.50 16.91 -5.33
C LEU A 84 1.11 15.95 -6.35
N ALA A 85 2.08 16.40 -7.16
CA ALA A 85 2.83 15.56 -8.09
C ALA A 85 3.53 14.39 -7.36
N PHE A 86 4.10 14.64 -6.18
CA PHE A 86 4.66 13.60 -5.30
C PHE A 86 3.63 12.51 -5.01
N CYS A 87 2.42 12.87 -4.60
CA CYS A 87 1.36 11.91 -4.30
C CYS A 87 0.97 11.05 -5.51
N HIS A 88 0.89 11.66 -6.70
CA HIS A 88 0.55 10.94 -7.93
C HIS A 88 1.66 9.98 -8.36
N PHE A 89 2.93 10.39 -8.29
CA PHE A 89 4.06 9.50 -8.55
C PHE A 89 4.16 8.37 -7.53
N LEU A 90 4.00 8.66 -6.24
CA LEU A 90 4.02 7.63 -5.18
C LEU A 90 2.91 6.60 -5.40
N ARG A 91 1.69 7.07 -5.71
CA ARG A 91 0.56 6.19 -6.08
C ARG A 91 0.89 5.37 -7.33
N GLY A 92 1.49 5.99 -8.35
CA GLY A 92 1.93 5.34 -9.58
C GLY A 92 2.90 4.19 -9.31
N GLN A 93 3.93 4.44 -8.51
CA GLN A 93 4.93 3.45 -8.08
C GLN A 93 4.30 2.29 -7.31
N LEU A 94 3.48 2.58 -6.30
CA LEU A 94 2.86 1.56 -5.45
C LEU A 94 1.84 0.69 -6.20
N ARG A 95 1.17 1.26 -7.21
CA ARG A 95 0.20 0.53 -8.05
C ARG A 95 0.78 -0.02 -9.35
N ARG A 96 2.06 0.28 -9.65
CA ARG A 96 2.72 -0.06 -10.91
C ARG A 96 1.96 0.45 -12.14
N ILE A 97 1.52 1.71 -12.10
CA ILE A 97 0.84 2.39 -13.20
C ILE A 97 1.63 3.63 -13.62
N ASP A 98 1.59 3.96 -14.91
CA ASP A 98 2.11 5.23 -15.41
C ASP A 98 1.21 6.38 -14.93
N SER A 99 1.76 7.24 -14.08
CA SER A 99 1.09 8.41 -13.53
C SER A 99 1.50 9.71 -14.19
N VAL A 100 2.35 9.70 -15.23
CA VAL A 100 2.89 10.93 -15.85
C VAL A 100 1.77 11.82 -16.38
N LYS A 101 0.73 11.23 -16.98
CA LYS A 101 -0.44 11.98 -17.47
C LYS A 101 -1.14 12.76 -16.36
N ASP A 102 -1.32 12.14 -15.20
CA ASP A 102 -1.97 12.78 -14.06
C ASP A 102 -1.07 13.87 -13.46
N VAL A 103 0.24 13.62 -13.41
CA VAL A 103 1.23 14.58 -12.90
C VAL A 103 1.35 15.81 -13.80
N ARG A 104 1.22 15.65 -15.12
CA ARG A 104 1.26 16.74 -16.10
C ARG A 104 0.20 17.81 -15.81
N ALA A 105 -0.93 17.45 -15.20
CA ALA A 105 -1.95 18.42 -14.79
C ALA A 105 -1.49 19.39 -13.68
N PHE A 106 -0.39 19.08 -12.99
CA PHE A 106 0.12 19.88 -11.86
C PHE A 106 1.44 20.58 -12.16
N ILE A 107 2.36 19.94 -12.89
CA ILE A 107 3.71 20.46 -13.20
C ILE A 107 4.03 20.50 -14.70
N GLU A 108 3.02 20.35 -15.55
CA GLU A 108 3.12 20.49 -17.01
C GLU A 108 4.27 19.66 -17.62
N ALA A 109 5.09 20.26 -18.51
CA ALA A 109 6.17 19.61 -19.24
C ALA A 109 7.33 19.11 -18.36
N GLU A 110 7.34 19.47 -17.08
CA GLU A 110 8.34 18.98 -16.13
C GLU A 110 8.01 17.57 -15.63
N ALA A 111 6.78 17.09 -15.86
CA ALA A 111 6.34 15.74 -15.49
C ALA A 111 7.19 14.65 -16.18
N GLU A 112 7.49 14.83 -17.47
CA GLU A 112 8.29 13.89 -18.26
C GLU A 112 9.75 13.87 -17.79
N THR A 113 10.27 15.04 -17.42
CA THR A 113 11.64 15.16 -16.91
C THR A 113 11.76 14.48 -15.55
N ALA A 114 10.80 14.71 -14.65
CA ALA A 114 10.72 14.05 -13.36
C ALA A 114 10.59 12.52 -13.47
N ALA A 115 9.82 12.04 -14.44
CA ALA A 115 9.58 10.62 -14.67
C ALA A 115 10.84 9.85 -15.12
N ARG A 116 11.86 10.54 -15.63
CA ARG A 116 13.14 9.91 -16.05
C ARG A 116 14.05 9.54 -14.89
N PHE A 117 13.81 10.09 -13.70
CA PHE A 117 14.60 9.74 -12.51
C PHE A 117 14.25 8.33 -12.03
N ALA A 118 15.21 7.67 -11.38
CA ALA A 118 15.00 6.34 -10.81
C ALA A 118 13.85 6.31 -9.78
N ASN A 119 13.65 7.41 -9.05
CA ASN A 119 12.53 7.60 -8.15
C ASN A 119 11.87 8.98 -8.40
N PRO A 120 10.83 9.03 -9.26
CA PRO A 120 10.14 10.28 -9.58
C PRO A 120 9.45 10.94 -8.38
N ALA A 121 8.97 10.15 -7.41
CA ALA A 121 8.37 10.69 -6.19
C ALA A 121 9.43 11.40 -5.34
N ASP A 122 10.57 10.75 -5.07
CA ASP A 122 11.68 11.39 -4.33
C ASP A 122 12.17 12.67 -5.01
N GLU A 123 12.23 12.70 -6.34
CA GLU A 123 12.61 13.91 -7.08
C GLU A 123 11.66 15.08 -6.80
N MET A 124 10.35 14.85 -6.59
CA MET A 124 9.43 15.93 -6.19
C MET A 124 9.78 16.52 -4.83
N VAL A 125 10.21 15.69 -3.88
CA VAL A 125 10.67 16.17 -2.56
C VAL A 125 11.93 17.02 -2.70
N ARG A 126 12.88 16.56 -3.52
CA ARG A 126 14.12 17.31 -3.79
C ARG A 126 13.84 18.64 -4.48
N ARG A 127 12.88 18.68 -5.41
CA ARG A 127 12.42 19.90 -6.07
C ARG A 127 11.81 20.90 -5.09
N MET A 128 10.89 20.44 -4.24
CA MET A 128 10.31 21.28 -3.20
C MET A 128 11.39 21.87 -2.29
N GLY A 129 12.41 21.08 -1.93
CA GLY A 129 13.56 21.55 -1.14
C GLY A 129 14.39 22.62 -1.85
N ARG A 130 14.65 22.47 -3.16
CA ARG A 130 15.34 23.50 -3.96
C ARG A 130 14.53 24.79 -4.05
N ARG A 131 13.22 24.70 -4.25
CA ARG A 131 12.31 25.85 -4.29
C ARG A 131 12.26 26.57 -2.94
N ALA A 132 12.14 25.83 -1.85
CA ALA A 132 12.13 26.41 -0.50
C ALA A 132 13.45 27.14 -0.18
N ASN A 133 14.59 26.63 -0.65
CA ASN A 133 15.88 27.31 -0.47
C ASN A 133 16.02 28.59 -1.30
N ALA A 134 15.38 28.67 -2.47
CA ALA A 134 15.40 29.88 -3.30
C ALA A 134 14.56 31.04 -2.73
N GLN A 135 13.73 30.77 -1.70
CA GLN A 135 12.89 31.76 -1.02
C GLN A 135 13.55 32.36 0.24
N ARG A 136 14.79 31.96 0.57
CA ARG A 136 15.62 32.58 1.62
C ARG A 136 16.49 33.67 1.02
#